data_AF-A0A5B1AYZ5-F1
#
_entry.id   AF-A0A5B1AYZ5-F1
#
_cell.length_a   1.000
_cell.length_b   1.000
_cell.length_c   1.000
_cell.angle_alpha   90.00
_cell.angle_beta   90.00
_cell.angle_gamma   90.00
#
_symmetry.space_group_name_H-M   'P 1'
#
loop_
_entity.id
_entity.type
_entity.pdbx_description
1 polymer ?
#
loop_
_entity_poly.entity_id
_entity_poly.type
_entity_poly.pdbx_seq_one_letter_code
_entity_poly.pdbx_strand_id
1 'polypeptide(L)'
;MKTVIKSGLFILTILLVSGCSQINGDKSKVNNKVPTNRLTIKIKDIHRKDSLEYGEIVYKSKIMDTLQLKKNDKRYLWFHYGIYDKPYNIDDLKGKTTESYEAINDSVIPFDSKYSKPGVYYLEGYIEEVFLLPEYDENGNMRKLDNFIKISKKIKIVDK
;
A
#
# COMPACT_ATOMS: atom_id res chain seq x y z
N MET A 1 -22.34 -79.43 8.10
CA MET A 1 -23.73 -79.53 7.62
C MET A 1 -24.60 -78.61 8.49
N LYS A 2 -25.50 -77.84 7.86
CA LYS A 2 -26.47 -76.88 8.44
C LYS A 2 -25.97 -75.46 8.78
N THR A 3 -26.00 -74.64 7.74
CA THR A 3 -26.62 -73.31 7.66
C THR A 3 -27.81 -73.14 8.61
N VAL A 4 -27.99 -71.94 9.20
CA VAL A 4 -29.20 -71.09 9.05
C VAL A 4 -28.86 -69.66 9.50
N ILE A 5 -29.33 -68.73 8.68
CA ILE A 5 -29.27 -67.26 8.68
C ILE A 5 -30.36 -66.68 9.61
N LYS A 6 -30.13 -65.51 10.22
CA LYS A 6 -31.08 -64.37 10.33
C LYS A 6 -30.44 -63.23 11.15
N SER A 7 -30.10 -62.10 10.54
CA SER A 7 -30.97 -60.95 10.23
C SER A 7 -31.09 -59.98 11.40
N GLY A 8 -30.65 -58.74 11.19
CA GLY A 8 -31.11 -57.57 11.92
C GLY A 8 -30.01 -56.82 12.66
N LEU A 9 -29.50 -55.73 12.09
CA LEU A 9 -30.03 -54.39 12.36
C LEU A 9 -29.13 -53.39 11.61
N PHE A 10 -29.68 -52.77 10.57
CA PHE A 10 -29.00 -51.77 9.75
C PHE A 10 -29.07 -50.43 10.51
N ILE A 11 -28.00 -50.05 11.21
CA ILE A 11 -27.89 -48.70 11.77
C ILE A 11 -27.33 -47.80 10.68
N LEU A 12 -28.23 -47.02 10.10
CA LEU A 12 -27.96 -45.95 9.15
C LEU A 12 -27.27 -44.80 9.91
N THR A 13 -25.94 -44.73 9.87
CA THR A 13 -25.19 -43.59 10.40
C THR A 13 -25.29 -42.43 9.41
N ILE A 14 -26.03 -41.40 9.82
CA ILE A 14 -26.13 -40.12 9.12
C ILE A 14 -24.75 -39.44 9.15
N LEU A 15 -24.12 -39.34 7.98
CA LEU A 15 -22.98 -38.46 7.74
C LEU A 15 -23.45 -37.01 7.88
N LEU A 16 -23.18 -36.39 9.03
CA LEU A 16 -23.24 -34.94 9.19
C LEU A 16 -22.11 -34.33 8.36
N VAL A 17 -22.43 -33.97 7.12
CA VAL A 17 -21.61 -33.08 6.29
C VAL A 17 -21.65 -31.72 6.94
N SER A 18 -20.69 -31.45 7.85
CA SER A 18 -20.43 -30.11 8.31
C SER A 18 -19.85 -29.34 7.13
N GLY A 19 -20.73 -28.60 6.44
CA GLY A 19 -20.35 -27.68 5.40
C GLY A 19 -19.42 -26.62 5.98
N CYS A 20 -18.13 -26.71 5.67
CA CYS A 20 -17.25 -25.56 5.71
C CYS A 20 -17.77 -24.58 4.66
N SER A 21 -18.55 -23.59 5.10
CA SER A 21 -18.79 -22.38 4.32
C SER A 21 -17.43 -21.73 4.05
N GLN A 22 -16.91 -21.93 2.84
CA GLN A 22 -15.91 -21.04 2.27
C GLN A 22 -16.56 -19.67 2.12
N ILE A 23 -16.38 -18.83 3.14
CA ILE A 23 -16.47 -17.40 2.99
C ILE A 23 -15.25 -17.03 2.14
N ASN A 24 -15.40 -17.14 0.82
CA ASN A 24 -14.55 -16.46 -0.14
C ASN A 24 -14.82 -14.96 0.04
N GLY A 25 -14.20 -14.38 1.06
CA GLY A 25 -14.00 -12.95 1.15
C GLY A 25 -13.13 -12.59 -0.04
N ASP A 26 -13.79 -12.24 -1.13
CA ASP A 26 -13.18 -11.67 -2.33
C ASP A 26 -12.54 -10.34 -1.89
N LYS A 27 -11.30 -10.44 -1.39
CA LYS A 27 -10.40 -9.30 -1.25
C LYS A 27 -10.05 -8.91 -2.67
N SER A 28 -10.98 -8.21 -3.31
CA SER A 28 -10.75 -7.53 -4.56
C SER A 28 -9.58 -6.58 -4.31
N LYS A 29 -8.37 -7.05 -4.62
CA LYS A 29 -7.17 -6.23 -4.68
C LYS A 29 -7.42 -5.29 -5.85
N VAL A 30 -8.08 -4.17 -5.56
CA VAL A 30 -8.20 -3.04 -6.48
C VAL A 30 -6.76 -2.60 -6.72
N ASN A 31 -6.20 -3.11 -7.81
CA ASN A 31 -4.87 -2.78 -8.27
C ASN A 31 -4.98 -1.38 -8.86
N ASN A 32 -5.00 -0.37 -7.97
CA ASN A 32 -5.04 1.04 -8.32
C ASN A 32 -3.70 1.42 -8.97
N LYS A 33 -3.49 1.01 -10.22
CA LYS A 33 -2.53 1.69 -11.09
C LYS A 33 -3.05 3.11 -11.24
N VAL A 34 -2.47 4.02 -10.46
CA VAL A 34 -2.76 5.45 -10.55
C VAL A 34 -2.42 5.88 -11.98
N PRO A 35 -3.35 6.56 -12.69
CA PRO A 35 -3.06 7.13 -14.00
C PRO A 35 -1.79 8.00 -13.96
N THR A 36 -0.91 7.85 -14.95
CA THR A 36 0.39 8.54 -15.04
C THR A 36 0.30 10.07 -14.99
N ASN A 37 -0.88 10.65 -15.21
CA ASN A 37 -1.11 12.10 -15.12
C ASN A 37 -1.33 12.64 -13.69
N ARG A 38 -1.30 11.78 -12.66
CA ARG A 38 -1.56 12.15 -11.26
C ARG A 38 -0.36 11.95 -10.33
N LEU A 39 0.74 11.43 -10.87
CA LEU A 39 1.94 11.16 -10.13
C LEU A 39 3.16 11.38 -11.03
N THR A 40 3.97 12.37 -10.70
CA THR A 40 5.24 12.64 -11.36
C THR A 40 6.36 12.64 -10.35
N ILE A 41 7.39 11.83 -10.57
CA ILE A 41 8.60 11.80 -9.74
C ILE A 41 9.68 12.58 -10.48
N LYS A 42 10.07 13.73 -9.95
CA LYS A 42 11.15 14.57 -10.47
C LYS A 42 12.42 14.29 -9.67
N ILE A 43 13.26 13.42 -10.21
CA ILE A 43 14.58 13.11 -9.68
C ILE A 43 15.47 12.76 -10.87
N LYS A 44 16.78 13.03 -10.76
CA LYS A 44 17.75 12.64 -11.79
C LYS A 44 17.76 11.11 -11.93
N ASP A 45 18.10 10.61 -13.12
CA ASP A 45 18.27 9.16 -13.31
C ASP A 45 19.65 8.67 -12.87
N ILE A 46 20.63 9.59 -12.79
CA ILE A 46 22.03 9.32 -12.43
C ILE A 46 22.41 10.18 -11.23
N HIS A 47 22.94 9.53 -10.20
CA HIS A 47 23.33 10.13 -8.92
C HIS A 47 24.79 9.85 -8.61
N ARG A 48 25.44 10.77 -7.88
CA ARG A 48 26.80 10.55 -7.39
C ARG A 48 26.77 9.96 -5.99
N LYS A 49 27.67 9.00 -5.74
CA LYS A 49 27.92 8.44 -4.41
C LYS A 49 28.24 9.55 -3.41
N ASP A 50 27.70 9.41 -2.21
CA ASP A 50 27.84 10.29 -1.04
C ASP A 50 27.35 11.73 -1.25
N SER A 51 26.73 12.04 -2.39
CA SER A 51 26.03 13.30 -2.62
C SER A 51 24.61 13.23 -2.08
N LEU A 52 24.17 14.34 -1.48
CA LEU A 52 22.77 14.57 -1.16
C LEU A 52 22.08 15.04 -2.44
N GLU A 53 21.06 14.33 -2.89
CA GLU A 53 20.32 14.64 -4.11
C GLU A 53 18.86 14.91 -3.76
N TYR A 54 18.41 16.10 -4.15
CA TYR A 54 17.04 16.55 -3.99
C TYR A 54 16.12 15.94 -5.05
N GLY A 55 14.92 15.56 -4.65
CA GLY A 55 13.84 15.12 -5.52
C GLY A 55 12.50 15.70 -5.10
N GLU A 56 11.54 15.64 -6.03
CA GLU A 56 10.16 16.05 -5.78
C GLU A 56 9.20 14.99 -6.28
N ILE A 57 8.11 14.78 -5.56
CA ILE A 57 6.95 14.05 -6.05
C ILE A 57 5.80 15.02 -6.21
N VAL A 58 5.32 15.17 -7.45
CA VAL A 58 4.07 15.88 -7.74
C VAL A 58 2.94 14.88 -7.74
N TYR A 59 2.07 14.96 -6.74
CA TYR A 59 0.97 14.04 -6.51
C TYR A 59 -0.37 14.76 -6.47
N LYS A 60 -1.32 14.27 -7.29
CA LYS A 60 -2.71 14.73 -7.28
C LYS A 60 -3.62 13.61 -6.81
N SER A 61 -4.24 13.81 -5.64
CA SER A 61 -5.17 12.83 -5.07
C SER A 61 -6.36 12.59 -5.98
N LYS A 62 -6.73 11.31 -6.12
CA LYS A 62 -7.96 10.91 -6.79
C LYS A 62 -9.19 11.10 -5.93
N ILE A 63 -9.06 10.97 -4.60
CA ILE A 63 -10.17 11.14 -3.66
C ILE A 63 -10.66 12.58 -3.67
N MET A 64 -9.76 13.54 -3.86
CA MET A 64 -10.09 14.98 -3.95
C MET A 64 -10.90 15.37 -5.20
N ASP A 65 -11.08 14.48 -6.18
CA ASP A 65 -12.01 14.75 -7.29
C ASP A 65 -13.48 14.70 -6.85
N THR A 66 -13.77 13.95 -5.77
CA THR A 66 -15.13 13.75 -5.26
C THR A 66 -15.31 14.25 -3.83
N LEU A 67 -14.26 14.20 -3.01
CA LEU A 67 -14.28 14.69 -1.64
C LEU A 67 -13.96 16.19 -1.59
N GLN A 68 -14.90 16.98 -1.07
CA GLN A 68 -14.66 18.39 -0.75
C GLN A 68 -14.43 18.52 0.75
N LEU A 69 -13.23 18.98 1.13
CA LEU A 69 -12.85 19.16 2.53
C LEU A 69 -13.57 20.37 3.13
N LYS A 70 -14.18 20.18 4.30
CA LYS A 70 -14.77 21.22 5.14
C LYS A 70 -13.68 21.92 5.96
N LYS A 71 -14.05 23.03 6.60
CA LYS A 71 -13.13 23.88 7.38
C LYS A 71 -12.32 23.13 8.45
N ASN A 72 -12.89 22.09 9.05
CA ASN A 72 -12.25 21.32 10.13
C ASN A 72 -11.67 19.99 9.65
N ASP A 73 -11.85 19.63 8.38
CA ASP A 73 -11.28 18.41 7.82
C ASP A 73 -9.77 18.60 7.66
N LYS A 74 -9.01 17.53 7.91
CA LYS A 74 -7.56 17.56 7.73
C LYS A 74 -7.14 16.52 6.71
N ARG A 75 -6.20 16.89 5.86
CA ARG A 75 -5.53 16.00 4.92
C ARG A 75 -4.05 15.98 5.27
N TYR A 76 -3.53 14.78 5.42
CA TYR A 76 -2.12 14.54 5.64
C TYR A 76 -1.57 13.69 4.52
N LEU A 77 -0.34 13.98 4.13
CA LEU A 77 0.36 13.30 3.07
C LEU A 77 1.76 12.95 3.54
N TRP A 78 2.08 11.66 3.56
CA TRP A 78 3.41 11.17 3.87
C TRP A 78 4.00 10.42 2.69
N PHE A 79 5.28 10.62 2.43
CA PHE A 79 6.05 9.79 1.51
C PHE A 79 7.04 8.95 2.29
N HIS A 80 6.81 7.64 2.34
CA HIS A 80 7.68 6.66 2.97
C HIS A 80 8.54 5.98 1.91
N TYR A 81 9.86 5.98 2.04
CA TYR A 81 10.72 5.39 1.00
C TYR A 81 12.02 4.81 1.52
N GLY A 82 12.73 4.16 0.59
CA GLY A 82 14.11 3.72 0.71
C GLY A 82 14.72 3.40 -0.65
N ILE A 83 16.00 3.07 -0.64
CA ILE A 83 16.76 2.68 -1.83
C ILE A 83 17.08 1.19 -1.74
N TYR A 84 16.70 0.44 -2.76
CA TYR A 84 16.83 -1.02 -2.74
C TYR A 84 17.37 -1.59 -4.05
N ASP A 85 17.85 -2.83 -4.00
CA ASP A 85 18.37 -3.58 -5.13
C ASP A 85 17.29 -4.12 -6.08
N LYS A 86 16.03 -4.18 -5.61
CA LYS A 86 14.89 -4.66 -6.37
C LYS A 86 13.59 -3.93 -6.01
N PRO A 87 12.55 -4.01 -6.85
CA PRO A 87 11.22 -3.49 -6.53
C PRO A 87 10.53 -4.27 -5.40
N TYR A 88 9.71 -3.57 -4.61
CA TYR A 88 8.92 -4.15 -3.52
C TYR A 88 7.44 -3.80 -3.64
N ASN A 89 6.52 -4.60 -3.09
CA ASN A 89 5.12 -4.19 -2.98
C ASN A 89 4.92 -3.27 -1.74
N ILE A 90 3.75 -2.64 -1.61
CA ILE A 90 3.47 -1.71 -0.50
C ILE A 90 3.53 -2.42 0.86
N ASP A 91 3.04 -3.66 0.95
CA ASP A 91 3.01 -4.41 2.21
C ASP A 91 4.45 -4.71 2.70
N ASP A 92 5.35 -5.07 1.79
CA ASP A 92 6.78 -5.25 2.10
C ASP A 92 7.44 -3.93 2.52
N LEU A 93 7.07 -2.82 1.87
CA LEU A 93 7.64 -1.50 2.14
C LEU A 93 7.26 -0.98 3.53
N LYS A 94 6.04 -1.23 3.99
CA LYS A 94 5.58 -0.81 5.34
C LYS A 94 6.49 -1.32 6.48
N GLY A 95 7.18 -2.44 6.28
CA GLY A 95 8.15 -2.98 7.24
C GLY A 95 9.62 -2.64 6.94
N LYS A 96 9.91 -1.87 5.89
CA LYS A 96 11.26 -1.62 5.38
C LYS A 96 11.62 -0.15 5.21
N THR A 97 10.64 0.73 5.04
CA THR A 97 10.84 2.16 4.79
C THR A 97 11.69 2.78 5.88
N THR A 98 12.73 3.52 5.48
CA THR A 98 13.73 4.09 6.38
C THR A 98 13.55 5.58 6.58
N GLU A 99 12.88 6.25 5.65
CA GLU A 99 12.69 7.70 5.65
C GLU A 99 11.23 8.03 5.34
N SER A 100 10.75 9.13 5.95
CA SER A 100 9.39 9.63 5.76
C SER A 100 9.39 11.15 5.67
N TYR A 101 8.72 11.72 4.66
CA TYR A 101 8.48 13.15 4.55
C TYR A 101 7.00 13.45 4.69
N GLU A 102 6.65 14.47 5.47
CA GLU A 102 5.29 14.97 5.62
C GLU A 102 5.09 16.22 4.76
N ALA A 103 4.02 16.24 3.98
CA ALA A 103 3.53 17.41 3.28
C ALA A 103 2.12 17.75 3.79
N ILE A 104 1.95 18.96 4.33
CA ILE A 104 0.66 19.45 4.80
C ILE A 104 0.04 20.28 3.68
N ASN A 105 -1.08 19.81 3.14
CA ASN A 105 -1.86 20.49 2.09
C ASN A 105 -1.17 20.72 0.73
N ASP A 106 0.05 20.26 0.53
CA ASP A 106 0.76 20.41 -0.74
C ASP A 106 0.58 19.22 -1.68
N SER A 107 0.57 19.52 -2.99
CA SER A 107 0.64 18.50 -4.05
C SER A 107 2.06 18.14 -4.41
N VAL A 108 3.06 18.73 -3.73
CA VAL A 108 4.48 18.51 -3.95
C VAL A 108 5.08 17.98 -2.66
N ILE A 109 5.71 16.82 -2.71
CA ILE A 109 6.43 16.23 -1.58
C ILE A 109 7.93 16.32 -1.90
N PRO A 110 8.68 17.22 -1.26
CA PRO A 110 10.13 17.24 -1.38
C PRO A 110 10.75 16.07 -0.62
N PHE A 111 11.89 15.56 -1.10
CA PHE A 111 12.67 14.56 -0.39
C PHE A 111 14.15 14.66 -0.76
N ASP A 112 15.03 14.28 0.16
CA ASP A 112 16.48 14.24 -0.05
C ASP A 112 16.98 12.82 0.05
N SER A 113 17.77 12.39 -0.94
CA SER A 113 18.29 11.03 -1.00
C SER A 113 19.81 11.03 -0.94
N LYS A 114 20.39 10.12 -0.16
CA LYS A 114 21.84 9.92 -0.09
C LYS A 114 22.20 8.47 -0.41
N TYR A 115 23.29 8.32 -1.16
CA TYR A 115 23.67 7.06 -1.78
C TYR A 115 25.07 6.61 -1.33
N SER A 116 25.19 5.45 -0.71
CA SER A 116 26.48 4.99 -0.16
C SER A 116 27.28 4.07 -1.08
N LYS A 117 26.66 3.48 -2.11
CA LYS A 117 27.30 2.46 -2.97
C LYS A 117 26.92 2.66 -4.44
N PRO A 118 27.90 2.59 -5.38
CA PRO A 118 27.60 2.56 -6.81
C PRO A 118 26.77 1.34 -7.20
N GLY A 119 26.06 1.45 -8.33
CA GLY A 119 25.24 0.37 -8.88
C GLY A 119 23.91 0.85 -9.45
N VAL A 120 23.05 -0.11 -9.76
CA VAL A 120 21.69 0.13 -10.23
C VAL A 120 20.73 -0.26 -9.12
N TYR A 121 19.88 0.68 -8.71
CA TYR A 121 18.97 0.53 -7.59
C TYR A 121 17.59 1.06 -7.95
N TYR A 122 16.66 0.92 -7.02
CA TYR A 122 15.30 1.39 -7.09
C TYR A 122 15.02 2.29 -5.90
N LEU A 123 14.61 3.53 -6.16
CA LEU A 123 13.88 4.34 -5.20
C LEU A 123 12.47 3.74 -5.11
N GLU A 124 12.22 2.97 -4.05
CA GLU A 124 10.91 2.38 -3.77
C GLU A 124 10.31 3.05 -2.55
N GLY A 125 9.00 3.29 -2.61
CA GLY A 125 8.27 3.86 -1.51
C GLY A 125 6.78 3.80 -1.72
N TYR A 126 6.04 4.43 -0.83
CA TYR A 126 4.63 4.67 -1.01
C TYR A 126 4.24 6.03 -0.43
N ILE A 127 3.27 6.67 -1.07
CA ILE A 127 2.57 7.79 -0.50
C ILE A 127 1.44 7.23 0.37
N GLU A 128 1.37 7.67 1.61
CA GLU A 128 0.24 7.50 2.51
C GLU A 128 -0.51 8.81 2.59
N GLU A 129 -1.77 8.79 2.15
CA GLU A 129 -2.68 9.92 2.25
C GLU A 129 -3.78 9.58 3.26
N VAL A 130 -3.93 10.43 4.27
CA VAL A 130 -4.93 10.24 5.33
C VAL A 130 -5.82 11.48 5.41
N PHE A 131 -7.12 11.24 5.38
CA PHE A 131 -8.13 12.25 5.69
C PHE A 131 -8.71 12.00 7.06
N LEU A 132 -8.66 13.02 7.92
CA LEU A 132 -9.37 13.03 9.20
C LEU A 132 -10.61 13.90 9.04
N LEU A 133 -11.77 13.25 9.06
CA LEU A 133 -13.06 13.90 8.96
C LEU A 133 -13.66 13.92 10.38
N PRO A 134 -13.73 15.09 11.03
CA PRO A 134 -14.20 15.23 12.41
C PRO A 134 -15.71 14.96 12.57
N GLU A 135 -16.45 14.83 11.47
CA GLU A 135 -17.81 14.31 11.51
C GLU A 135 -17.74 12.84 11.92
N TYR A 136 -18.17 12.58 13.16
CA TYR A 136 -18.27 11.24 13.69
C TYR A 136 -19.23 10.39 12.85
N ASP A 137 -18.90 9.12 12.68
CA ASP A 137 -19.84 8.15 12.12
C ASP A 137 -21.04 7.92 13.08
N GLU A 138 -21.99 7.11 12.64
CA GLU A 138 -23.18 6.75 13.43
C GLU A 138 -22.84 6.12 14.79
N ASN A 139 -21.59 5.68 14.99
CA ASN A 139 -21.10 5.04 16.22
C ASN A 139 -20.22 5.99 17.07
N GLY A 140 -20.09 7.27 16.70
CA GLY A 140 -19.27 8.21 17.45
C GLY A 140 -17.75 8.10 17.17
N ASN A 141 -17.33 7.41 16.11
CA ASN A 141 -15.92 7.30 15.73
C ASN A 141 -15.51 8.37 14.71
N MET A 142 -14.30 8.89 14.83
CA MET A 142 -13.73 9.78 13.80
C MET A 142 -13.60 9.00 12.48
N ARG A 143 -14.10 9.59 11.39
CA ARG A 143 -14.01 8.98 10.07
C ARG A 143 -12.61 9.21 9.51
N LYS A 144 -11.89 8.11 9.25
CA LYS A 144 -10.55 8.09 8.66
C LYS A 144 -10.60 7.45 7.28
N LEU A 145 -10.04 8.11 6.27
CA LEU A 145 -9.88 7.54 4.93
C LEU A 145 -8.39 7.45 4.60
N ASP A 146 -7.94 6.24 4.27
CA ASP A 146 -6.55 5.96 3.94
C ASP A 146 -6.40 5.58 2.46
N ASN A 147 -5.40 6.16 1.82
CA ASN A 147 -5.05 5.87 0.44
C ASN A 147 -3.54 5.68 0.31
N PHE A 148 -3.14 4.60 -0.35
CA PHE A 148 -1.73 4.23 -0.51
C PHE A 148 -1.37 4.15 -1.99
N ILE A 149 -0.28 4.82 -2.38
CA ILE A 149 0.18 4.86 -3.77
C ILE A 149 1.62 4.40 -3.84
N LYS A 150 1.89 3.34 -4.60
CA LYS A 150 3.26 2.84 -4.79
C LYS A 150 4.09 3.81 -5.63
N ILE A 151 5.32 4.04 -5.20
CA ILE A 151 6.38 4.76 -5.89
C ILE A 151 7.49 3.77 -6.25
N SER A 152 7.95 3.82 -7.50
CA SER A 152 9.06 2.98 -7.98
C SER A 152 9.78 3.70 -9.11
N LYS A 153 11.06 4.01 -8.90
CA LYS A 153 11.92 4.66 -9.88
C LYS A 153 13.29 3.99 -9.89
N LYS A 154 13.67 3.46 -11.05
CA LYS A 154 15.01 2.93 -11.26
C LYS A 154 16.01 4.09 -11.35
N ILE A 155 17.12 3.96 -10.63
CA ILE A 155 18.18 4.97 -10.56
C ILE A 155 19.56 4.31 -10.71
N LYS A 156 20.54 5.08 -11.21
CA LYS A 156 21.93 4.65 -11.33
C LYS A 156 22.80 5.50 -10.42
N ILE A 157 23.59 4.86 -9.57
CA ILE A 157 24.56 5.52 -8.70
C ILE A 157 25.95 5.28 -9.27
N VAL A 158 26.70 6.35 -9.50
CA VAL A 158 28.08 6.33 -9.99
C VAL A 158 29.03 6.88 -8.93
N ASP A 159 30.32 6.57 -9.06
CA ASP A 159 31.36 7.22 -8.25
C ASP A 159 31.44 8.73 -8.54
N LYS A 160 32.13 9.46 -7.65
CA LYS A 160 32.26 10.92 -7.73
C LYS A 160 33.12 11.37 -8.91
#